data_AF-A0A6B3H9U9-F1
#
_entry.id   AF-A0A6B3H9U9-F1
#
_cell.length_a   1.000
_cell.length_b   1.000
_cell.length_c   1.000
_cell.angle_alpha   90.00
_cell.angle_beta   90.00
_cell.angle_gamma   90.00
#
_symmetry.space_group_name_H-M   'P 1'
#
loop_
_entity.id
_entity.type
_entity.pdbx_description
1 polymer ?
#
loop_
_entity_poly.entity_id
_entity_poly.type
_entity_poly.pdbx_seq_one_letter_code
_entity_poly.pdbx_strand_id
1 'polypeptide(L)' 'QRERPVEAQLRRFMGTIGGRKEHYARALTEALDLGRLPRPLEGLLAHL' A
#
# COMPACT_ATOMS: atom_id res chain seq x y z
N GLN A 1 13.30 -10.13 -12.14
CA GLN A 1 12.31 -9.63 -11.15
C GLN A 1 12.33 -10.46 -9.88
N ARG A 2 12.26 -11.79 -9.98
CA ARG A 2 12.20 -12.72 -8.84
C ARG A 2 13.35 -12.60 -7.83
N GLU A 3 14.52 -12.16 -8.28
CA GLU A 3 15.71 -11.99 -7.44
C GLU A 3 15.76 -10.65 -6.68
N ARG A 4 14.80 -9.73 -6.90
CA ARG A 4 14.76 -8.46 -6.17
C ARG A 4 14.07 -8.64 -4.81
N PRO A 5 14.35 -7.77 -3.83
CA PRO A 5 13.53 -7.67 -2.62
C PRO A 5 12.05 -7.53 -2.96
N VAL A 6 11.18 -8.14 -2.16
CA VAL A 6 9.75 -8.26 -2.44
C VAL A 6 9.09 -6.87 -2.57
N GLU A 7 9.55 -5.89 -1.81
CA GLU A 7 9.09 -4.51 -1.83
C GLU A 7 9.34 -3.86 -3.20
N ALA A 8 10.50 -4.14 -3.81
CA ALA A 8 10.85 -3.63 -5.13
C ALA A 8 9.99 -4.30 -6.23
N GLN A 9 9.67 -5.59 -6.07
CA GLN A 9 8.78 -6.30 -6.98
C GLN A 9 7.35 -5.76 -6.90
N LEU A 10 6.82 -5.57 -5.68
CA LEU A 10 5.49 -5.03 -5.42
C LEU A 10 5.36 -3.59 -5.92
N ARG A 11 6.35 -2.73 -5.66
CA ARG A 11 6.37 -1.36 -6.16
C ARG A 11 6.24 -1.31 -7.68
N ARG A 12 6.97 -2.17 -8.39
CA ARG A 12 6.87 -2.27 -9.85
C ARG A 12 5.53 -2.84 -10.29
N PHE A 13 5.07 -3.93 -9.67
CA PHE A 13 3.80 -4.59 -9.99
C PHE A 13 2.62 -3.61 -9.92
N MET A 14 2.56 -2.80 -8.86
CA MET A 14 1.53 -1.79 -8.65
C MET A 14 1.63 -0.60 -9.62
N GLY A 15 2.82 -0.32 -10.15
CA GLY A 15 3.08 0.81 -11.05
C GLY A 15 3.07 0.48 -12.55
N THR A 16 2.96 -0.80 -12.94
CA THR A 16 3.15 -1.21 -14.36
C THR A 16 1.90 -0.99 -15.23
N ILE A 17 0.70 -1.09 -14.65
CA ILE A 17 -0.56 -0.93 -15.39
C ILE A 17 -1.43 0.08 -14.64
N GLY A 18 -2.02 1.03 -15.37
CA GLY A 18 -3.00 1.97 -14.82
C GLY A 18 -4.14 1.23 -14.11
N GLY A 19 -4.67 1.81 -13.04
CA GLY A 19 -5.80 1.23 -12.29
C GLY A 19 -5.45 0.10 -11.32
N ARG A 20 -4.26 -0.51 -11.37
CA ARG A 20 -3.89 -1.57 -10.38
C ARG A 20 -3.90 -1.06 -8.95
N LYS A 21 -3.46 0.18 -8.73
CA LYS A 21 -3.49 0.79 -7.39
C LYS A 21 -4.91 0.91 -6.87
N GLU A 22 -5.86 1.30 -7.72
CA GLU A 22 -7.28 1.44 -7.37
C GLU A 22 -7.90 0.08 -7.11
N HIS A 23 -7.65 -0.91 -7.97
CA HIS A 23 -8.16 -2.27 -7.83
C HIS A 23 -7.75 -2.91 -6.49
N TYR A 24 -6.52 -2.69 -6.05
CA TYR A 24 -6.02 -3.25 -4.78
C TYR A 24 -6.18 -2.32 -3.58
N ALA A 25 -6.56 -1.06 -3.76
CA ALA A 25 -6.63 -0.07 -2.67
C ALA A 25 -7.47 -0.58 -1.51
N ARG A 26 -8.67 -1.09 -1.79
CA ARG A 26 -9.58 -1.61 -0.76
C ARG A 26 -8.96 -2.77 0.01
N ALA A 27 -8.51 -3.80 -0.70
CA ALA A 27 -7.93 -4.99 -0.07
C ALA A 27 -6.67 -4.67 0.76
N LEU A 28 -5.84 -3.73 0.31
CA LEU A 28 -4.66 -3.29 1.06
C LEU A 28 -5.05 -2.51 2.31
N THR A 29 -6.05 -1.62 2.23
CA THR A 29 -6.53 -0.86 3.38
C THR A 29 -7.21 -1.75 4.41
N GLU A 30 -8.02 -2.72 3.99
CA GLU A 30 -8.67 -3.70 4.90
C GLU A 30 -7.66 -4.57 5.65
N ALA A 31 -6.46 -4.77 5.11
CA ALA A 31 -5.38 -5.52 5.76
C ALA A 31 -4.50 -4.66 6.69
N LEU A 32 -4.70 -3.34 6.76
CA LEU A 32 -3.92 -2.48 7.65
C LEU A 32 -4.33 -2.70 9.11
N ASP A 33 -3.33 -2.93 9.95
CA ASP A 33 -3.48 -2.84 11.40
C ASP A 33 -3.49 -1.37 11.82
N LEU A 34 -4.60 -0.90 12.40
CA LEU A 34 -4.75 0.47 12.90
C LEU A 34 -3.75 0.81 14.02
N GLY A 35 -3.22 -0.21 14.72
CA GLY A 35 -2.15 -0.04 15.71
C GLY A 35 -0.76 0.14 15.11
N ARG A 36 -0.59 -0.03 13.79
CA ARG A 36 0.71 0.05 13.08
C ARG A 36 0.61 0.82 11.76
N LEU A 37 -0.05 1.96 11.79
CA LEU A 37 -0.18 2.81 10.61
C LEU A 37 1.12 3.56 10.28
N PRO A 38 1.40 3.80 8.99
CA PRO A 38 2.39 4.79 8.58
C PRO A 38 2.02 6.17 9.12
N ARG A 39 3.03 6.95 9.57
CA ARG A 39 2.85 8.30 10.14
C ARG A 39 1.89 9.21 9.35
N PRO A 40 1.92 9.26 8.01
CA PRO A 40 0.98 10.11 7.27
C PRO A 40 -0.49 9.73 7.46
N LEU A 41 -0.80 8.43 7.57
CA LEU A 41 -2.15 7.94 7.80
C LEU A 41 -2.58 8.14 9.24
N GLU A 42 -1.69 7.88 10.20
CA GLU A 42 -1.93 8.17 11.62
C GLU A 42 -2.29 9.65 11.83
N GLY A 43 -1.50 10.56 11.24
CA GLY A 43 -1.77 11.99 11.28
C GLY A 43 -3.14 12.32 10.70
N LEU A 44 -3.48 11.83 9.51
CA LEU A 44 -4.79 12.07 8.90
C LEU A 44 -5.94 11.62 9.81
N LEU A 45 -5.88 10.39 10.34
CA LEU A 45 -6.95 9.84 11.18
C LEU A 45 -7.08 10.56 12.51
N ALA A 46 -5.99 11.09 13.08
CA ALA A 46 -6.04 11.86 14.32
C ALA A 46 -6.72 13.24 14.16
N HIS A 47 -6.90 13.72 12.93
CA HIS A 47 -7.59 14.98 12.63
C HIS A 47 -9.02 14.79 12.10
N LEU A 48 -9.52 13.55 12.03
CA LEU A 48 -10.91 13.21 11.70
C LEU A 48 -11.73 13.06 12.98
#